data_AF-A0A6F9AEC2-F1
#
_entry.id   AF-A0A6F9AEC2-F1
#
_cell.length_a   1.000
_cell.length_b   1.000
_cell.length_c   1.000
_cell.angle_alpha   90.00
_cell.angle_beta   90.00
_cell.angle_gamma   90.00
#
_symmetry.space_group_name_H-M   'P 1'
#
loop_
_entity.id
_entity.type
_entity.pdbx_description
1 polymer ?
#
loop_
_entity_poly.entity_id
_entity_poly.type
_entity_poly.pdbx_seq_one_letter_code
_entity_poly.pdbx_strand_id
1 'polypeptide(L)'
;MQSGGKKREGDEGRERLAYFRQGVALQYLGRHADALAAFASGLAQDPKSLQLLVGMVEAAMKSPLRESLEPTYQQLQKMKLDKSPFVVVSVIGQELLTAAHHTASVVVLEAALKIGTCSLKLRGSVFSALSSAHWSLGNAEKSTGYMQQDLEVSKSLGDQTGECRAHGNLGSAFFSKGNYREALTNHRHQLVLAMKLKDREDVPLAPLDLSAWPRAPNHSHIAVQSGLAVSCDGGAERDRRQRSSWERSPLITGIDRSSDPLFTL
;
A
#
# COMPACT_ATOMS: atom_id res chain seq x y z
N MET A 1 1.26 -8.48 42.81
CA MET A 1 0.55 -7.20 43.05
C MET A 1 0.91 -6.26 41.90
N GLN A 2 -0.07 -5.89 41.08
CA GLN A 2 0.09 -5.09 39.86
C GLN A 2 0.53 -3.66 40.21
N SER A 3 1.71 -3.26 39.73
CA SER A 3 2.18 -1.87 39.76
C SER A 3 1.58 -1.12 38.56
N GLY A 4 0.35 -0.65 38.72
CA GLY A 4 -0.32 0.21 37.75
C GLY A 4 0.19 1.65 37.88
N GLY A 5 1.18 2.01 37.07
CA GLY A 5 1.70 3.37 36.98
C GLY A 5 0.67 4.31 36.36
N LYS A 6 -0.03 5.08 37.21
CA LYS A 6 -0.72 6.32 36.79
C LYS A 6 0.33 7.33 36.35
N LYS A 7 0.61 7.42 35.04
CA LYS A 7 1.27 8.59 34.45
C LYS A 7 0.42 9.81 34.81
N ARG A 8 1.03 10.82 35.44
CA ARG A 8 0.33 12.03 35.88
C ARG A 8 -0.05 12.85 34.64
N GLU A 9 -1.29 13.32 34.53
CA GLU A 9 -1.80 14.12 33.38
C GLU A 9 -0.90 15.31 32.98
N GLY A 10 -0.11 15.84 33.93
CA GLY A 10 0.88 16.90 33.69
C GLY A 10 2.13 16.49 32.89
N ASP A 11 2.48 15.20 32.83
CA ASP A 11 3.57 14.70 31.98
C ASP A 11 3.07 14.43 30.55
N GLU A 12 1.85 13.95 30.38
CA GLU A 12 1.23 13.77 29.06
C GLU A 12 1.03 15.11 28.34
N GLY A 13 0.71 16.18 29.07
CA GLY A 13 0.68 17.55 28.50
C GLY A 13 2.03 18.03 27.98
N ARG A 14 3.12 17.69 28.67
CA ARG A 14 4.49 18.06 28.28
C ARG A 14 5.00 17.24 27.10
N GLU A 15 4.72 15.93 27.08
CA GLU A 15 5.05 15.04 25.96
C GLU A 15 4.35 15.51 24.68
N ARG A 16 3.05 15.82 24.72
CA ARG A 16 2.30 16.36 23.56
C ARG A 16 2.90 17.65 23.00
N LEU A 17 3.25 18.59 23.86
CA LEU A 17 3.86 19.85 23.46
C LEU A 17 5.26 19.65 22.86
N ALA A 18 6.01 18.66 23.33
CA ALA A 18 7.31 18.31 22.77
C ALA A 18 7.18 17.82 21.32
N TYR A 19 6.26 16.89 21.03
CA TYR A 19 5.99 16.42 19.66
C TYR A 19 5.50 17.55 18.75
N PHE A 20 4.62 18.43 19.26
CA PHE A 20 4.15 19.58 18.50
C PHE A 20 5.28 20.53 18.12
N ARG A 21 6.12 20.91 19.10
CA ARG A 21 7.28 21.79 18.86
C ARG A 21 8.30 21.15 17.92
N GLN A 22 8.54 19.84 18.07
CA GLN A 22 9.42 19.09 17.19
C GLN A 22 8.89 19.08 15.74
N GLY A 23 7.60 18.81 15.53
CA GLY A 23 6.98 18.83 14.21
C GLY A 23 7.10 20.21 13.54
N VAL A 24 6.79 21.28 14.28
CA VAL A 24 6.94 22.66 13.78
C VAL A 24 8.40 22.99 13.46
N ALA A 25 9.36 22.59 14.31
CA ALA A 25 10.78 22.83 14.05
C ALA A 25 11.27 22.10 12.79
N LEU A 26 10.89 20.83 12.61
CA LEU A 26 11.23 20.05 11.41
C LEU A 26 10.63 20.63 10.13
N GLN A 27 9.44 21.23 10.24
CA GLN A 27 8.79 21.93 9.14
C GLN A 27 9.59 23.17 8.71
N TYR A 28 10.12 23.97 9.65
CA TYR A 28 10.99 25.10 9.33
C TYR A 28 12.33 24.67 8.69
N LEU A 29 12.78 23.45 8.97
CA LEU A 29 13.96 22.84 8.34
C LEU A 29 13.67 22.23 6.96
N GLY A 30 12.43 22.31 6.45
CA GLY A 30 12.03 21.72 5.16
C GLY A 30 11.90 20.19 5.17
N ARG A 31 12.03 19.54 6.33
CA ARG A 31 11.91 18.08 6.49
C ARG A 31 10.44 17.70 6.73
N HIS A 32 9.61 17.91 5.71
CA HIS A 32 8.16 17.75 5.81
C HIS A 32 7.71 16.34 6.20
N ALA A 33 8.32 15.30 5.63
CA ALA A 33 7.97 13.90 5.93
C ALA A 33 8.23 13.55 7.41
N ASP A 34 9.37 13.99 7.96
CA ASP A 34 9.72 13.76 9.36
C ASP A 34 8.85 14.59 10.32
N ALA A 35 8.46 15.81 9.92
CA ALA A 35 7.52 16.63 10.67
C ALA A 35 6.17 15.91 10.81
N LEU A 36 5.64 15.36 9.72
CA LEU A 36 4.39 14.59 9.72
C LEU A 36 4.48 13.33 10.59
N ALA A 37 5.61 12.63 10.55
CA ALA A 37 5.87 11.47 11.41
C ALA A 37 5.90 11.85 12.91
N ALA A 38 6.46 13.02 13.25
CA ALA A 38 6.49 13.52 14.62
C ALA A 38 5.08 13.86 15.13
N PHE A 39 4.27 14.54 14.31
CA PHE A 39 2.87 14.83 14.66
C PHE A 39 2.05 13.55 14.81
N ALA A 40 2.20 12.59 13.90
CA ALA A 40 1.51 11.30 13.97
C ALA A 40 1.90 10.50 15.23
N SER A 41 3.18 10.52 15.62
CA SER A 41 3.65 9.88 16.85
C SER A 41 3.06 10.52 18.11
N GLY A 42 2.84 11.83 18.10
CA GLY A 42 2.11 12.53 19.16
C GLY A 42 0.63 12.15 19.20
N LEU A 43 -0.04 12.07 18.04
CA LEU A 43 -1.44 11.64 17.93
C LEU A 43 -1.65 10.18 18.33
N ALA A 44 -0.67 9.32 18.13
CA ALA A 44 -0.72 7.94 18.61
C ALA A 44 -0.76 7.82 20.14
N GLN A 45 -0.20 8.81 20.85
CA GLN A 45 -0.23 8.86 22.32
C GLN A 45 -1.49 9.54 22.84
N ASP A 46 -1.93 10.61 22.17
CA ASP A 46 -3.19 11.28 22.47
C ASP A 46 -4.01 11.53 21.20
N PRO A 47 -4.88 10.56 20.84
CA PRO A 47 -5.75 10.66 19.68
C PRO A 47 -6.78 11.78 19.76
N LYS A 48 -7.07 12.30 20.97
CA LYS A 48 -8.10 13.34 21.18
C LYS A 48 -7.55 14.75 21.00
N SER A 49 -6.23 14.91 20.86
CA SER A 49 -5.59 16.21 20.70
C SER A 49 -5.88 16.83 19.33
N LEU A 50 -6.84 17.76 19.29
CA LEU A 50 -7.14 18.55 18.10
C LEU A 50 -5.96 19.42 17.67
N GLN A 51 -5.14 19.90 18.60
CA GLN A 51 -4.00 20.76 18.28
C GLN A 51 -2.96 20.01 17.44
N LEU A 52 -2.66 18.75 17.78
CA LEU A 52 -1.74 17.93 16.99
C LEU A 52 -2.34 17.57 15.62
N LEU A 53 -3.65 17.31 15.57
CA LEU A 53 -4.34 17.00 14.32
C LEU A 53 -4.32 18.20 13.36
N VAL A 54 -4.70 19.38 13.83
CA VAL A 54 -4.68 20.62 13.03
C VAL A 54 -3.25 20.96 12.61
N GLY A 55 -2.28 20.85 13.53
CA GLY A 55 -0.86 21.07 13.21
C GLY A 55 -0.34 20.11 12.14
N MET A 56 -0.76 18.85 12.17
CA MET A 56 -0.39 17.86 11.15
C MET A 56 -0.99 18.21 9.78
N VAL A 57 -2.27 18.58 9.73
CA VAL A 57 -2.93 18.99 8.47
C VAL A 57 -2.29 20.25 7.92
N GLU A 58 -2.01 21.25 8.75
CA GLU A 58 -1.34 22.48 8.34
C GLU A 58 0.07 22.20 7.80
N ALA A 59 0.83 21.33 8.47
CA ALA A 59 2.14 20.89 7.99
C ALA A 59 2.05 20.16 6.65
N ALA A 60 1.01 19.33 6.46
CA ALA A 60 0.76 18.62 5.21
C ALA A 60 0.42 19.59 4.06
N MET A 61 -0.44 20.59 4.31
CA MET A 61 -0.81 21.61 3.33
C MET A 61 0.32 22.58 2.97
N LYS A 62 1.31 22.74 3.85
CA LYS A 62 2.53 23.53 3.57
C LYS A 62 3.64 22.70 2.91
N SER A 63 3.46 21.38 2.79
CA SER A 63 4.42 20.48 2.17
C SER A 63 4.22 20.43 0.64
N PRO A 64 5.22 19.95 -0.13
CA PRO A 64 5.04 19.69 -1.57
C PRO A 64 3.95 18.66 -1.88
N LEU A 65 3.47 17.91 -0.87
CA LEU A 65 2.38 16.94 -1.02
C LEU A 65 0.99 17.60 -1.15
N ARG A 66 0.90 18.93 -0.97
CA ARG A 66 -0.36 19.68 -1.01
C ARG A 66 -1.16 19.40 -2.28
N GLU A 67 -0.51 19.35 -3.44
CA GLU A 67 -1.19 19.19 -4.72
C GLU A 67 -2.03 17.89 -4.79
N SER A 68 -1.53 16.81 -4.19
CA SER A 68 -2.24 15.53 -4.09
C SER A 68 -3.25 15.51 -2.94
N LEU A 69 -2.90 16.13 -1.81
CA LEU A 69 -3.71 16.09 -0.59
C LEU A 69 -4.94 17.00 -0.62
N GLU A 70 -4.84 18.18 -1.23
CA GLU A 70 -5.90 19.19 -1.26
C GLU A 70 -7.26 18.65 -1.76
N PRO A 71 -7.38 17.98 -2.93
CA PRO A 71 -8.67 17.46 -3.39
C PRO A 71 -9.26 16.43 -2.42
N THR A 72 -8.41 15.55 -1.88
CA THR A 72 -8.80 14.53 -0.92
C THR A 72 -9.32 15.16 0.37
N TYR A 73 -8.65 16.20 0.90
CA TYR A 73 -9.12 16.93 2.07
C TYR A 73 -10.44 17.66 1.84
N GLN A 74 -10.62 18.30 0.69
CA GLN A 74 -11.89 18.95 0.35
C GLN A 74 -13.04 17.93 0.31
N GLN A 75 -12.79 16.73 -0.21
CA GLN A 75 -13.76 15.64 -0.19
C GLN A 75 -14.04 15.15 1.24
N LEU A 76 -13.02 15.00 2.08
CA LEU A 76 -13.18 14.62 3.49
C LEU A 76 -14.01 15.64 4.28
N GLN A 77 -13.80 16.94 4.04
CA GLN A 77 -14.59 18.00 4.65
C GLN A 77 -16.06 17.94 4.24
N LYS A 78 -16.35 17.68 2.96
CA LYS A 78 -17.74 17.46 2.48
C LYS A 78 -18.40 16.27 3.17
N MET A 79 -17.63 15.21 3.43
CA MET A 79 -18.09 14.01 4.14
C MET A 79 -18.06 14.13 5.67
N LYS A 80 -17.61 15.27 6.24
CA LYS A 80 -17.43 15.52 7.68
C LYS A 80 -16.50 14.51 8.38
N LEU A 81 -15.52 13.97 7.65
CA LEU A 81 -14.52 13.00 8.14
C LEU A 81 -13.18 13.65 8.52
N ASP A 82 -13.03 14.95 8.28
CA ASP A 82 -11.84 15.78 8.57
C ASP A 82 -11.45 15.80 10.05
N LYS A 83 -12.41 15.53 10.95
CA LYS A 83 -12.17 15.48 12.40
C LYS A 83 -11.73 14.12 12.91
N SER A 84 -11.74 13.09 12.06
CA SER A 84 -11.31 11.76 12.45
C SER A 84 -9.78 11.68 12.38
N PRO A 85 -9.07 11.58 13.53
CA PRO A 85 -7.61 11.52 13.54
C PRO A 85 -7.11 10.29 12.79
N PHE A 86 -7.82 9.16 12.86
CA PHE A 86 -7.49 7.97 12.10
C PHE A 86 -7.49 8.26 10.59
N VAL A 87 -8.59 8.81 10.05
CA VAL A 87 -8.74 9.03 8.60
C VAL A 87 -7.68 9.98 8.08
N VAL A 88 -7.46 11.10 8.78
CA VAL A 88 -6.46 12.11 8.39
C VAL A 88 -5.05 11.52 8.39
N VAL A 89 -4.67 10.81 9.47
CA VAL A 89 -3.34 10.20 9.58
C VAL A 89 -3.15 9.11 8.51
N SER A 90 -4.17 8.29 8.24
CA SER A 90 -4.11 7.27 7.18
C SER A 90 -3.93 7.87 5.79
N VAL A 91 -4.67 8.92 5.46
CA VAL A 91 -4.56 9.61 4.16
C VAL A 91 -3.17 10.22 3.98
N ILE A 92 -2.67 10.93 5.00
CA ILE A 92 -1.30 11.47 4.96
C ILE A 92 -0.27 10.33 4.81
N GLY A 93 -0.44 9.23 5.54
CA GLY A 93 0.45 8.08 5.47
C GLY A 93 0.48 7.44 4.07
N GLN A 94 -0.67 7.37 3.40
CA GLN A 94 -0.78 6.86 2.03
C GLN A 94 -0.15 7.82 1.02
N GLU A 95 -0.32 9.14 1.18
CA GLU A 95 0.35 10.12 0.31
C GLU A 95 1.88 10.18 0.53
N LEU A 96 2.36 9.93 1.74
CA LEU A 96 3.79 9.77 1.97
C LEU A 96 4.34 8.53 1.25
N LEU A 97 3.54 7.47 1.15
CA LEU A 97 3.92 6.26 0.43
C LEU A 97 3.97 6.51 -1.09
N THR A 98 3.01 7.25 -1.66
CA THR A 98 3.02 7.63 -3.09
C THR A 98 4.20 8.55 -3.42
N ALA A 99 4.58 9.43 -2.48
CA ALA A 99 5.77 10.27 -2.58
C ALA A 99 7.10 9.55 -2.30
N ALA A 100 7.10 8.22 -2.16
CA ALA A 100 8.27 7.38 -1.90
C ALA A 100 9.01 7.66 -0.56
N HIS A 101 8.37 8.35 0.39
CA HIS A 101 8.89 8.56 1.74
C HIS A 101 8.55 7.36 2.65
N HIS A 102 9.07 6.19 2.31
CA HIS A 102 8.70 4.91 2.93
C HIS A 102 8.95 4.83 4.44
N THR A 103 10.02 5.46 4.94
CA THR A 103 10.35 5.46 6.38
C THR A 103 9.32 6.26 7.19
N ALA A 104 8.99 7.46 6.75
CA ALA A 104 7.99 8.31 7.38
C ALA A 104 6.58 7.72 7.23
N SER A 105 6.25 7.14 6.06
CA SER A 105 4.94 6.53 5.84
C SER A 105 4.67 5.37 6.80
N VAL A 106 5.67 4.52 7.09
CA VAL A 106 5.53 3.46 8.10
C VAL A 106 5.19 4.03 9.46
N VAL A 107 5.94 5.05 9.93
CA VAL A 107 5.71 5.67 11.24
C VAL A 107 4.30 6.25 11.34
N VAL A 108 3.86 6.96 10.30
CA VAL A 108 2.53 7.59 10.24
C VAL A 108 1.41 6.54 10.19
N LEU A 109 1.55 5.49 9.39
CA LEU A 109 0.54 4.44 9.27
C LEU A 109 0.48 3.54 10.52
N GLU A 110 1.60 3.24 11.15
CA GLU A 110 1.63 2.55 12.45
C GLU A 110 0.97 3.40 13.55
N ALA A 111 1.18 4.72 13.52
CA ALA A 111 0.49 5.65 14.41
C ALA A 111 -1.04 5.63 14.18
N ALA A 112 -1.51 5.55 12.92
CA ALA A 112 -2.93 5.38 12.62
C ALA A 112 -3.51 4.11 13.26
N LEU A 113 -2.78 2.98 13.19
CA LEU A 113 -3.23 1.74 13.84
C LEU A 113 -3.31 1.87 15.37
N LYS A 114 -2.40 2.61 16.00
CA LYS A 114 -2.42 2.89 17.46
C LYS A 114 -3.59 3.77 17.88
N ILE A 115 -3.92 4.79 17.08
CA ILE A 115 -5.12 5.61 17.27
C ILE A 115 -6.37 4.73 17.24
N GLY A 116 -6.40 3.76 16.33
CA GLY A 116 -7.47 2.79 16.19
C GLY A 116 -8.71 3.36 15.48
N THR A 117 -9.51 2.45 14.93
CA THR A 117 -10.79 2.76 14.30
C THR A 117 -11.73 1.58 14.49
N CYS A 118 -13.04 1.83 14.55
CA CYS A 118 -14.05 0.75 14.54
C CYS A 118 -14.27 0.17 13.14
N SER A 119 -13.83 0.88 12.08
CA SER A 119 -14.03 0.43 10.71
C SER A 119 -12.94 -0.54 10.26
N LEU A 120 -13.32 -1.81 10.09
CA LEU A 120 -12.45 -2.84 9.54
C LEU A 120 -11.97 -2.49 8.12
N LYS A 121 -12.82 -1.88 7.29
CA LYS A 121 -12.46 -1.50 5.91
C LYS A 121 -11.31 -0.49 5.87
N LEU A 122 -11.37 0.54 6.72
CA LEU A 122 -10.31 1.53 6.82
C LEU A 122 -9.01 0.90 7.38
N ARG A 123 -9.15 -0.03 8.32
CA ARG A 123 -8.00 -0.77 8.87
C ARG A 123 -7.32 -1.66 7.81
N GLY A 124 -8.09 -2.34 6.97
CA GLY A 124 -7.57 -3.12 5.83
C GLY A 124 -6.75 -2.25 4.87
N SER A 125 -7.27 -1.07 4.50
CA SER A 125 -6.52 -0.11 3.68
C SER A 125 -5.16 0.26 4.28
N VAL A 126 -5.10 0.47 5.61
CA VAL A 126 -3.85 0.77 6.31
C VAL A 126 -2.90 -0.43 6.33
N PHE A 127 -3.38 -1.65 6.54
CA PHE A 127 -2.55 -2.85 6.46
C PHE A 127 -1.95 -3.03 5.05
N SER A 128 -2.75 -2.78 4.01
CA SER A 128 -2.28 -2.83 2.63
C SER A 128 -1.17 -1.80 2.37
N ALA A 129 -1.36 -0.56 2.81
CA ALA A 129 -0.36 0.50 2.70
C ALA A 129 0.92 0.19 3.49
N LEU A 130 0.80 -0.31 4.74
CA LEU A 130 1.94 -0.72 5.55
C LEU A 130 2.73 -1.87 4.92
N SER A 131 2.02 -2.85 4.36
CA SER A 131 2.69 -3.97 3.68
C SER A 131 3.55 -3.48 2.52
N SER A 132 3.03 -2.56 1.72
CA SER A 132 3.73 -1.95 0.58
C SER A 132 4.93 -1.11 1.06
N ALA A 133 4.75 -0.31 2.12
CA ALA A 133 5.83 0.49 2.69
C ALA A 133 6.97 -0.39 3.25
N HIS A 134 6.64 -1.45 3.99
CA HIS A 134 7.63 -2.40 4.49
C HIS A 134 8.31 -3.20 3.38
N TRP A 135 7.58 -3.53 2.31
CA TRP A 135 8.14 -4.18 1.14
C TRP A 135 9.21 -3.31 0.47
N SER A 136 8.92 -2.03 0.24
CA SER A 136 9.87 -1.07 -0.33
C SER A 136 11.09 -0.83 0.57
N LEU A 137 10.96 -1.00 1.88
CA LEU A 137 12.08 -0.92 2.84
C LEU A 137 12.88 -2.23 2.95
N GLY A 138 12.53 -3.28 2.21
CA GLY A 138 13.19 -4.60 2.29
C GLY A 138 12.80 -5.44 3.51
N ASN A 139 11.84 -4.98 4.32
CA ASN A 139 11.36 -5.68 5.50
C ASN A 139 10.28 -6.71 5.13
N ALA A 140 10.67 -7.73 4.37
CA ALA A 140 9.76 -8.71 3.77
C ALA A 140 8.92 -9.48 4.82
N GLU A 141 9.46 -9.77 6.01
CA GLU A 141 8.73 -10.47 7.06
C GLU A 141 7.55 -9.67 7.62
N LYS A 142 7.81 -8.41 8.00
CA LYS A 142 6.75 -7.48 8.47
C LYS A 142 5.73 -7.23 7.37
N SER A 143 6.19 -7.06 6.14
CA SER A 143 5.34 -6.90 4.97
C SER A 143 4.38 -8.09 4.81
N THR A 144 4.89 -9.33 4.84
CA THR A 144 4.04 -10.54 4.77
C THR A 144 3.04 -10.64 5.91
N GLY A 145 3.42 -10.23 7.13
CA GLY A 145 2.51 -10.18 8.27
C GLY A 145 1.33 -9.23 8.04
N TYR A 146 1.59 -8.03 7.55
CA TYR A 146 0.53 -7.07 7.22
C TYR A 146 -0.32 -7.50 6.02
N MET A 147 0.25 -8.16 5.00
CA MET A 147 -0.52 -8.74 3.89
C MET A 147 -1.49 -9.82 4.37
N GLN A 148 -1.08 -10.65 5.33
CA GLN A 148 -1.93 -11.67 5.92
C GLN A 148 -3.08 -11.05 6.72
N GLN A 149 -2.82 -9.96 7.45
CA GLN A 149 -3.86 -9.21 8.15
C GLN A 149 -4.83 -8.52 7.18
N ASP A 150 -4.35 -7.93 6.08
CA ASP A 150 -5.20 -7.36 5.01
C ASP A 150 -6.11 -8.45 4.40
N LEU A 151 -5.58 -9.65 4.18
CA LEU A 151 -6.35 -10.79 3.68
C LEU A 151 -7.45 -11.23 4.66
N GLU A 152 -7.13 -11.34 5.95
CA GLU A 152 -8.11 -11.73 6.98
C GLU A 152 -9.24 -10.70 7.08
N VAL A 153 -8.89 -9.41 7.09
CA VAL A 153 -9.88 -8.33 7.07
C VAL A 153 -10.73 -8.38 5.81
N SER A 154 -10.13 -8.54 4.64
CA SER A 154 -10.86 -8.60 3.37
C SER A 154 -11.85 -9.76 3.33
N LYS A 155 -11.45 -10.94 3.81
CA LYS A 155 -12.33 -12.11 3.99
C LYS A 155 -13.48 -11.86 4.94
N SER A 156 -13.20 -11.21 6.08
CA SER A 156 -14.22 -10.89 7.08
C SER A 156 -15.28 -9.92 6.54
N LEU A 157 -14.89 -9.05 5.61
CA LEU A 157 -15.76 -8.07 4.97
C LEU A 157 -16.43 -8.59 3.70
N GLY A 158 -16.03 -9.76 3.19
CA GLY A 158 -16.42 -10.26 1.88
C GLY A 158 -15.92 -9.36 0.73
N ASP A 159 -14.85 -8.61 0.95
CA ASP A 159 -14.24 -7.75 -0.07
C ASP A 159 -13.38 -8.60 -1.03
N GLN A 160 -14.04 -9.13 -2.06
CA GLN A 160 -13.40 -9.98 -3.06
C GLN A 160 -12.25 -9.28 -3.80
N THR A 161 -12.31 -7.95 -3.96
CA THR A 161 -11.24 -7.17 -4.60
C THR A 161 -10.03 -7.06 -3.67
N GLY A 162 -10.26 -6.75 -2.39
CA GLY A 162 -9.25 -6.75 -1.34
C GLY A 162 -8.57 -8.12 -1.19
N GLU A 163 -9.36 -9.20 -1.18
CA GLU A 163 -8.85 -10.57 -1.11
C GLU A 163 -7.96 -10.93 -2.31
N CYS A 164 -8.40 -10.56 -3.52
CA CYS A 164 -7.64 -10.79 -4.75
C CYS A 164 -6.27 -10.09 -4.68
N ARG A 165 -6.25 -8.80 -4.31
CA ARG A 165 -5.02 -8.03 -4.15
C ARG A 165 -4.09 -8.62 -3.09
N ALA A 166 -4.62 -8.97 -1.91
CA ALA A 166 -3.83 -9.53 -0.82
C ALA A 166 -3.22 -10.89 -1.19
N HIS A 167 -3.96 -11.76 -1.87
CA HIS A 167 -3.42 -13.02 -2.40
C HIS A 167 -2.31 -12.80 -3.44
N GLY A 168 -2.45 -11.81 -4.33
CA GLY A 168 -1.37 -11.47 -5.27
C GLY A 168 -0.09 -11.01 -4.58
N ASN A 169 -0.24 -10.12 -3.61
CA ASN A 169 0.88 -9.60 -2.82
C ASN A 169 1.59 -10.72 -2.02
N LEU A 170 0.85 -11.59 -1.36
CA LEU A 170 1.41 -12.76 -0.67
C LEU A 170 2.10 -13.72 -1.66
N GLY A 171 1.50 -13.94 -2.83
CA GLY A 171 2.09 -14.77 -3.89
C GLY A 171 3.48 -14.26 -4.30
N SER A 172 3.59 -12.96 -4.58
CA SER A 172 4.86 -12.31 -4.90
C SER A 172 5.87 -12.38 -3.75
N ALA A 173 5.42 -12.21 -2.51
CA ALA A 173 6.28 -12.28 -1.33
C ALA A 173 6.81 -13.70 -1.04
N PHE A 174 6.00 -14.74 -1.24
CA PHE A 174 6.46 -16.12 -1.15
C PHE A 174 7.39 -16.48 -2.30
N PHE A 175 7.11 -15.96 -3.50
CA PHE A 175 7.97 -16.16 -4.66
C PHE A 175 9.37 -15.58 -4.42
N SER A 176 9.47 -14.36 -3.89
CA SER A 176 10.77 -13.73 -3.59
C SER A 176 11.56 -14.46 -2.50
N LYS A 177 10.87 -15.17 -1.59
CA LYS A 177 11.48 -16.01 -0.55
C LYS A 177 11.90 -17.40 -1.05
N GLY A 178 11.56 -17.76 -2.30
CA GLY A 178 11.80 -19.11 -2.85
C GLY A 178 10.75 -20.16 -2.46
N ASN A 179 9.68 -19.76 -1.78
CA ASN A 179 8.57 -20.64 -1.39
C ASN A 179 7.57 -20.80 -2.55
N TYR A 180 8.00 -21.42 -3.65
CA TYR A 180 7.21 -21.50 -4.88
C TYR A 180 5.86 -22.20 -4.74
N ARG A 181 5.74 -23.19 -3.83
CA ARG A 181 4.47 -23.91 -3.58
C ARG A 181 3.41 -22.98 -2.98
N GLU A 182 3.79 -22.17 -2.00
CA GLU A 182 2.89 -21.21 -1.35
C GLU A 182 2.56 -20.05 -2.28
N ALA A 183 3.54 -19.59 -3.06
CA ALA A 183 3.34 -18.57 -4.09
C ALA A 183 2.31 -19.00 -5.13
N LEU A 184 2.46 -20.21 -5.69
CA LEU A 184 1.52 -20.76 -6.68
C LEU A 184 0.11 -20.91 -6.10
N THR A 185 0.01 -21.35 -4.84
CA THR A 185 -1.28 -21.48 -4.16
C THR A 185 -1.97 -20.13 -4.06
N ASN A 186 -1.26 -19.09 -3.63
CA ASN A 186 -1.80 -17.73 -3.52
C ASN A 186 -2.20 -17.14 -4.89
N HIS A 187 -1.35 -17.29 -5.92
CA HIS A 187 -1.70 -16.83 -7.26
C HIS A 187 -2.89 -17.58 -7.88
N ARG A 188 -3.08 -18.87 -7.57
CA ARG A 188 -4.29 -19.60 -7.97
C ARG A 188 -5.56 -19.03 -7.33
N HIS A 189 -5.51 -18.73 -6.03
CA HIS A 189 -6.65 -18.09 -5.35
C HIS A 189 -6.95 -16.71 -5.94
N GLN A 190 -5.91 -15.90 -6.18
CA GLN A 190 -6.03 -14.62 -6.86
C GLN A 190 -6.71 -14.76 -8.23
N LEU A 191 -6.29 -15.72 -9.05
CA LEU A 191 -6.86 -15.94 -10.38
C LEU A 191 -8.34 -16.33 -10.32
N VAL A 192 -8.71 -17.24 -9.42
CA VAL A 192 -10.11 -17.66 -9.23
C VAL A 192 -10.98 -16.48 -8.80
N LEU A 193 -10.48 -15.61 -7.91
CA LEU A 193 -11.19 -14.41 -7.50
C LEU A 193 -11.31 -13.39 -8.63
N ALA A 194 -10.23 -13.17 -9.39
CA ALA A 194 -10.22 -12.27 -10.54
C ALA A 194 -11.23 -12.70 -11.62
N MET A 195 -11.35 -14.00 -11.90
CA MET A 195 -12.37 -14.55 -12.80
C MET A 195 -13.78 -14.25 -12.28
N LYS A 196 -14.05 -14.53 -11.00
CA LYS A 196 -15.36 -14.25 -10.38
C LYS A 196 -15.73 -12.77 -10.38
N LEU A 197 -14.76 -11.87 -10.26
CA LEU A 197 -14.98 -10.42 -10.32
C LEU A 197 -15.29 -10.00 -11.77
N LYS A 198 -14.56 -10.53 -12.74
CA LYS A 198 -14.78 -10.25 -14.16
C LYS A 198 -16.17 -10.73 -14.62
N ASP A 199 -16.58 -11.93 -14.24
CA ASP A 199 -17.90 -12.48 -14.56
C ASP A 199 -19.07 -11.70 -13.91
N ARG A 200 -18.79 -10.86 -12.90
CA ARG A 200 -19.79 -9.97 -12.27
C ARG A 200 -19.88 -8.59 -12.91
N GLU A 201 -18.79 -8.12 -13.49
CA GLU A 201 -18.74 -6.87 -14.29
C GLU A 201 -19.20 -7.12 -15.73
N ASP A 202 -19.02 -8.34 -16.25
CA ASP A 202 -19.48 -8.79 -17.57
C ASP A 202 -20.97 -9.23 -17.52
N VAL A 203 -21.86 -8.33 -17.97
CA VAL A 203 -23.13 -8.71 -18.63
C VAL A 203 -22.81 -9.72 -19.75
N PRO A 204 -23.56 -10.83 -19.92
CA PRO A 204 -22.99 -12.14 -20.24
C PRO A 204 -22.25 -12.17 -21.58
N LEU A 205 -21.00 -12.61 -21.54
CA LEU A 205 -20.32 -13.19 -22.70
C LEU A 205 -20.21 -14.70 -22.52
N ALA A 206 -20.47 -15.39 -23.63
CA ALA A 206 -20.74 -16.82 -23.78
C ALA A 206 -19.82 -17.77 -22.98
N PRO A 207 -20.31 -18.97 -22.60
CA PRO A 207 -19.61 -19.85 -21.66
C PRO A 207 -18.30 -20.36 -22.26
N LEU A 208 -17.18 -19.98 -21.65
CA LEU A 208 -15.89 -20.62 -21.89
C LEU A 208 -15.85 -21.95 -21.13
N ASP A 209 -15.72 -23.02 -21.89
CA ASP A 209 -15.61 -24.40 -21.40
C ASP A 209 -14.34 -24.58 -20.54
N LEU A 210 -14.56 -24.87 -19.25
CA LEU A 210 -13.51 -25.16 -18.26
C LEU A 210 -12.77 -26.49 -18.54
N SER A 211 -13.21 -27.29 -19.51
CA SER A 211 -12.58 -28.57 -19.86
C SER A 211 -11.22 -28.42 -20.59
N ALA A 212 -10.92 -27.23 -21.11
CA ALA A 212 -9.73 -26.96 -21.92
C ALA A 212 -8.47 -26.58 -21.11
N TRP A 213 -8.49 -26.64 -19.78
CA TRP A 213 -7.29 -26.36 -18.98
C TRP A 213 -6.21 -27.40 -19.27
N PRO A 214 -5.03 -27.03 -19.83
CA PRO A 214 -3.98 -28.00 -20.05
C PRO A 214 -3.50 -28.49 -18.69
N ARG A 215 -3.62 -29.80 -18.44
CA ARG A 215 -2.89 -30.49 -17.36
C ARG A 215 -1.40 -30.24 -17.63
N ALA A 216 -0.82 -29.28 -16.92
CA ALA A 216 0.59 -28.94 -17.05
C ALA A 216 1.45 -30.21 -16.84
N PRO A 217 2.36 -30.56 -17.77
CA PRO A 217 3.31 -31.61 -17.53
C PRO A 217 4.36 -31.13 -16.52
N ASN A 218 4.82 -32.07 -15.71
CA ASN A 218 5.88 -31.93 -14.73
C ASN A 218 7.18 -31.43 -15.37
N HIS A 219 7.42 -30.12 -15.49
CA HIS A 219 8.76 -29.57 -15.54
C HIS A 219 8.76 -28.15 -14.95
N SER A 220 9.54 -27.99 -13.89
CA SER A 220 9.82 -26.74 -13.19
C SER A 220 10.72 -25.87 -14.05
N HIS A 221 10.17 -25.09 -14.98
CA HIS A 221 10.75 -23.89 -15.60
C HIS A 221 9.72 -23.43 -16.66
N ILE A 222 9.46 -22.12 -16.77
CA ILE A 222 8.51 -21.44 -17.71
C ILE A 222 7.07 -21.37 -17.12
N ALA A 223 6.42 -20.23 -16.83
CA ALA A 223 6.65 -18.83 -17.20
C ALA A 223 6.29 -17.89 -16.03
N VAL A 224 7.27 -17.11 -15.59
CA VAL A 224 7.16 -15.91 -14.74
C VAL A 224 6.98 -14.65 -15.64
N GLN A 225 6.57 -14.83 -16.89
CA GLN A 225 6.47 -13.77 -17.90
C GLN A 225 5.07 -13.63 -18.50
N SER A 226 4.04 -13.57 -17.64
CA SER A 226 2.83 -12.84 -18.01
C SER A 226 2.71 -11.65 -17.06
N GLY A 227 3.36 -10.55 -17.47
CA GLY A 227 3.21 -9.23 -16.90
C GLY A 227 1.81 -8.66 -17.16
N LEU A 228 0.79 -9.32 -16.64
CA LEU A 228 -0.50 -8.71 -16.37
C LEU A 228 -0.42 -8.14 -14.96
N ALA A 229 0.20 -6.95 -14.87
CA ALA A 229 -0.21 -5.99 -13.87
C ALA A 229 -1.69 -5.69 -14.15
N VAL A 230 -2.58 -6.49 -13.56
CA VAL A 230 -3.98 -6.11 -13.41
C VAL A 230 -3.94 -4.97 -12.40
N SER A 231 -3.84 -3.74 -12.92
CA SER A 231 -4.11 -2.53 -12.16
C SER A 231 -5.54 -2.65 -11.65
N CYS A 232 -5.69 -3.10 -10.41
CA CYS A 232 -6.91 -2.93 -9.62
C CYS A 232 -6.95 -1.49 -9.07
N ASP A 233 -6.79 -0.49 -9.94
CA ASP A 233 -7.10 0.90 -9.61
C ASP A 233 -8.32 1.30 -10.44
N GLY A 234 -9.49 1.05 -9.86
CA GLY A 234 -10.70 1.75 -10.25
C GLY A 234 -10.61 3.18 -9.75
N GLY A 235 -10.16 4.10 -10.62
CA GLY A 235 -10.07 5.51 -10.28
C GLY A 235 -9.51 6.39 -11.39
N ALA A 236 -10.42 7.00 -12.15
CA ALA A 236 -10.28 8.26 -12.88
C ALA A 236 -9.32 8.31 -14.08
N GLU A 237 -9.97 8.38 -15.25
CA GLU A 237 -9.54 9.08 -16.47
C GLU A 237 -8.81 10.41 -16.17
N ARG A 238 -7.47 10.43 -16.13
CA ARG A 238 -6.68 11.65 -16.36
C ARG A 238 -5.26 11.31 -16.82
N ASP A 239 -4.85 11.98 -17.91
CA ASP A 239 -3.51 12.06 -18.51
C ASP A 239 -2.95 10.91 -19.35
N ARG A 240 -3.44 10.86 -20.59
CA ARG A 240 -2.86 10.14 -21.74
C ARG A 240 -1.66 10.87 -22.39
N ARG A 241 -0.99 11.81 -21.72
CA ARG A 241 0.00 12.72 -22.34
C ARG A 241 1.44 12.67 -21.79
N GLN A 242 1.85 11.63 -21.06
CA GLN A 242 3.26 11.46 -20.67
C GLN A 242 3.84 10.04 -20.93
N ARG A 243 3.33 9.32 -21.93
CA ARG A 243 3.86 8.00 -22.33
C ARG A 243 4.62 8.01 -23.66
N SER A 244 5.38 9.07 -23.94
CA SER A 244 6.13 9.20 -25.21
C SER A 244 7.61 9.55 -25.08
N SER A 245 8.21 9.42 -23.88
CA SER A 245 9.61 9.84 -23.65
C SER A 245 10.61 8.71 -23.34
N TRP A 246 10.19 7.46 -23.20
CA TRP A 246 11.08 6.36 -22.80
C TRP A 246 11.35 5.30 -23.88
N GLU A 247 10.72 5.38 -25.05
CA GLU A 247 10.90 4.41 -26.16
C GLU A 247 11.86 4.89 -27.27
N ARG A 248 12.64 5.96 -27.05
CA ARG A 248 13.66 6.39 -28.00
C ARG A 248 15.03 6.44 -27.35
N SER A 249 15.68 5.29 -27.22
CA SER A 249 17.14 5.18 -27.17
C SER A 249 17.55 3.82 -27.72
N PRO A 250 18.32 3.75 -28.83
CA PRO A 250 18.63 2.52 -29.54
C PRO A 250 20.03 2.02 -29.17
N LEU A 251 20.15 1.07 -28.25
CA LEU A 251 21.38 0.27 -28.11
C LEU A 251 21.00 -1.14 -27.64
N ILE A 252 21.59 -2.14 -28.32
CA ILE A 252 21.48 -3.59 -28.12
C ILE A 252 20.39 -4.27 -29.00
N THR A 253 20.60 -4.21 -30.31
CA THR A 253 20.18 -5.26 -31.25
C THR A 253 21.45 -5.88 -31.84
N GLY A 254 21.72 -7.15 -31.59
CA GLY A 254 22.89 -7.81 -32.15
C GLY A 254 23.13 -9.22 -31.62
N ILE A 255 22.14 -10.11 -31.73
CA ILE A 255 22.39 -11.56 -31.79
C ILE A 255 21.47 -12.12 -32.88
N ASP A 256 22.03 -12.21 -34.08
CA ASP A 256 21.48 -12.94 -35.22
C ASP A 256 21.73 -14.43 -34.99
N ARG A 257 20.68 -15.26 -35.06
CA ARG A 257 20.75 -16.73 -34.94
C ARG A 257 20.29 -17.35 -36.26
N SER A 258 21.09 -17.20 -37.31
CA SER A 258 20.93 -18.00 -38.53
C SER A 258 22.20 -18.02 -39.37
N SER A 259 23.21 -18.81 -38.95
CA SER A 259 24.22 -19.40 -39.86
C SER A 259 25.32 -20.13 -39.07
N ASP A 260 25.09 -21.39 -38.70
CA ASP A 260 26.16 -22.33 -38.34
C ASP A 260 26.19 -23.46 -39.38
N PRO A 261 27.21 -23.52 -40.26
CA PRO A 261 27.49 -24.70 -41.07
C PRO A 261 28.82 -25.29 -40.63
N LEU A 262 28.82 -26.19 -39.63
CA LEU A 262 29.96 -27.07 -39.37
C LEU A 262 29.45 -28.48 -39.05
N PHE A 263 29.03 -29.16 -40.11
CA PHE A 263 28.95 -30.60 -40.21
C PHE A 263 29.66 -31.00 -41.51
N THR A 264 30.99 -31.17 -41.46
CA THR A 264 31.73 -32.07 -42.37
C THR A 264 33.14 -32.32 -41.84
N LEU A 265 33.41 -33.61 -41.63
CA LEU A 265 34.67 -34.30 -41.27
C LEU A 265 35.15 -34.21 -39.81
#